data_AF-A0A8H5ID64-F1
#
_entry.id   AF-A0A8H5ID64-F1
#
_cell.length_a   1.000
_cell.length_b   1.000
_cell.length_c   1.000
_cell.angle_alpha   90.00
_cell.angle_beta   90.00
_cell.angle_gamma   90.00
#
_symmetry.space_group_name_H-M   'P 1'
#
loop_
_entity.id
_entity.type
_entity.pdbx_description
1 polymer ?
#
loop_
_entity_poly.entity_id
_entity_poly.type
_entity_poly.pdbx_seq_one_letter_code
_entity_poly.pdbx_strand_id
1 'polypeptide(L)'
;MSPPAADVDTPSPAPAVQPVSKPVKGTGTSSTSRLDGPLSYTGSLDAEEQFDVTAVIGREFPQLQLSEILKDDNKLRDLAVLGMNI
;
A
#
# COMPACT_ATOMS: atom_id res chain seq x y z
N MET A 1 -17.39 46.84 21.50
CA MET A 1 -18.14 46.71 20.23
C MET A 1 -17.62 45.46 19.53
N SER A 2 -18.41 44.39 19.49
CA SER A 2 -18.05 43.15 18.79
C SER A 2 -18.40 43.30 17.30
N PRO A 3 -17.59 42.79 16.35
CA PRO A 3 -17.95 42.84 14.95
C PRO A 3 -19.15 41.90 14.66
N PRO A 4 -19.99 42.26 13.67
CA PRO A 4 -21.15 41.48 13.27
C PRO A 4 -20.73 40.13 12.67
N ALA A 5 -21.51 39.09 12.94
CA ALA A 5 -21.32 37.75 12.39
C ALA A 5 -21.36 37.80 10.85
N ALA A 6 -20.31 37.27 10.21
CA ALA A 6 -20.31 37.03 8.78
C ALA A 6 -21.20 35.82 8.50
N ASP A 7 -22.39 36.08 7.96
CA ASP A 7 -23.23 35.08 7.33
C ASP A 7 -22.59 34.71 5.99
N VAL A 8 -21.89 33.58 5.96
CA VAL A 8 -21.24 33.05 4.76
C VAL A 8 -22.19 32.02 4.16
N ASP A 9 -23.15 32.52 3.37
CA ASP A 9 -23.93 31.71 2.44
C ASP A 9 -22.99 31.18 1.35
N THR A 10 -22.45 29.98 1.57
CA THR A 10 -21.79 29.22 0.50
C THR A 10 -22.84 28.40 -0.23
N PRO A 11 -23.14 28.65 -1.52
CA PRO A 11 -23.88 27.69 -2.30
C PRO A 11 -23.01 26.44 -2.47
N SER A 12 -23.37 25.38 -1.74
CA SER A 12 -22.88 24.01 -1.94
C SER A 12 -23.09 23.62 -3.41
N PRO A 13 -22.05 23.39 -4.22
CA PRO A 13 -22.23 22.73 -5.49
C PRO A 13 -22.50 21.26 -5.16
N ALA A 14 -23.76 20.86 -5.19
CA ALA A 14 -24.13 19.46 -5.23
C ALA A 14 -23.28 18.76 -6.31
N PRO A 15 -22.60 17.63 -6.01
CA PRO A 15 -21.87 16.89 -7.03
C PRO A 15 -22.88 16.44 -8.10
N ALA A 16 -22.85 17.10 -9.26
CA ALA A 16 -23.57 16.66 -10.43
C ALA A 16 -22.99 15.30 -10.84
N VAL A 17 -23.72 14.22 -10.55
CA VAL A 17 -23.39 12.86 -10.96
C VAL A 17 -23.56 12.78 -12.48
N GLN A 18 -22.51 13.10 -13.22
CA GLN A 18 -22.44 12.83 -14.65
C GLN A 18 -21.80 11.45 -14.86
N PRO A 19 -22.50 10.48 -15.48
CA PRO A 19 -21.87 9.22 -15.86
C PRO A 19 -20.91 9.50 -17.02
N VAL A 20 -19.62 9.66 -16.71
CA VAL A 20 -18.55 9.73 -17.71
C VAL A 20 -18.27 8.32 -18.23
N SER A 21 -19.04 7.89 -19.23
CA SER A 21 -18.70 6.71 -20.05
C SER A 21 -17.56 7.07 -21.00
N LYS A 22 -16.33 7.12 -20.48
CA LYS A 22 -15.13 7.09 -21.32
C LYS A 22 -14.66 5.63 -21.41
N PRO A 23 -14.59 5.01 -22.61
CA PRO A 23 -13.93 3.72 -22.73
C PRO A 23 -12.45 3.93 -22.46
N VAL A 24 -11.97 3.44 -21.31
CA VAL A 24 -10.54 3.30 -21.04
C VAL A 24 -10.03 2.25 -22.03
N LYS A 25 -9.44 2.72 -23.14
CA LYS A 25 -8.58 1.89 -23.98
C LYS A 25 -7.28 1.64 -23.21
N GLY A 26 -7.38 0.82 -22.17
CA GLY A 26 -6.23 0.30 -21.46
C GLY A 26 -5.56 -0.73 -22.36
N THR A 27 -4.35 -0.41 -22.80
CA THR A 27 -3.41 -1.40 -23.36
C THR A 27 -3.40 -2.59 -22.42
N GLY A 28 -3.88 -3.75 -22.90
CA GLY A 28 -4.08 -4.95 -22.09
C GLY A 28 -2.78 -5.53 -21.57
N THR A 29 -2.23 -4.96 -20.52
CA THR A 29 -1.48 -5.74 -19.53
C THR A 29 -2.52 -6.30 -18.58
N SER A 30 -2.96 -7.53 -18.86
CA SER A 30 -3.77 -8.33 -17.96
C SER A 30 -3.23 -8.16 -16.55
N SER A 31 -4.00 -7.56 -15.65
CA SER A 31 -3.71 -7.47 -14.21
C SER A 31 -3.87 -8.84 -13.53
N THR A 32 -3.63 -9.91 -14.27
CA THR A 32 -3.66 -11.28 -13.81
C THR A 32 -2.34 -11.54 -13.10
N SER A 33 -2.40 -12.11 -11.90
CA SER A 33 -1.21 -12.57 -11.18
C SER A 33 -0.35 -13.42 -12.11
N ARG A 34 0.92 -13.04 -12.27
CA ARG A 34 1.92 -13.81 -13.04
C ARG A 34 2.57 -14.92 -12.20
N LEU A 35 2.08 -15.12 -10.98
CA LEU A 35 2.64 -16.07 -10.02
C LEU A 35 2.00 -17.44 -10.26
N ASP A 36 2.83 -18.47 -10.38
CA ASP A 36 2.40 -19.88 -10.49
C ASP A 36 1.74 -20.42 -9.22
N GLY A 37 1.85 -19.69 -8.10
CA GLY A 37 1.32 -20.08 -6.80
C GLY A 37 1.47 -18.98 -5.75
N PRO A 38 1.07 -19.25 -4.50
CA PRO A 38 1.29 -18.32 -3.40
C PRO A 38 2.78 -18.03 -3.21
N LEU A 39 3.11 -16.78 -2.87
CA LEU A 39 4.48 -16.41 -2.52
C LEU A 39 4.91 -17.22 -1.30
N SER A 40 6.05 -17.90 -1.42
CA SER A 40 6.65 -18.66 -0.32
C SER A 40 7.76 -17.84 0.31
N TYR A 41 7.78 -17.83 1.64
CA TYR A 41 8.88 -17.22 2.39
C TYR A 41 10.16 -18.04 2.22
N THR A 42 11.25 -17.40 1.81
CA THR A 42 12.53 -18.04 1.50
C THR A 42 13.56 -17.93 2.63
N GLY A 43 13.36 -17.02 3.59
CA GLY A 43 14.26 -16.80 4.71
C GLY A 43 15.39 -15.79 4.44
N SER A 44 15.32 -15.05 3.34
CA SER A 44 16.28 -14.01 2.96
C SER A 44 16.31 -12.84 3.95
N LEU A 45 15.23 -12.63 4.70
CA LEU A 45 15.14 -11.62 5.76
C LEU A 45 15.56 -12.14 7.14
N ASP A 46 15.75 -13.46 7.32
CA ASP A 46 16.12 -14.05 8.62
C ASP A 46 17.58 -13.75 9.03
N ALA A 47 18.41 -13.34 8.07
CA ALA A 47 19.79 -12.91 8.32
C ALA A 47 19.89 -11.46 8.84
N GLU A 48 18.80 -10.69 8.73
CA GLU A 48 18.74 -9.29 9.12
C GLU A 48 18.28 -9.17 10.57
N GLU A 49 18.63 -8.06 11.23
CA GLU A 49 18.15 -7.82 12.59
C GLU A 49 16.62 -7.62 12.56
N GLN A 50 15.90 -8.50 13.27
CA GLN A 50 14.44 -8.52 13.31
C GLN A 50 13.90 -8.62 14.74
N PHE A 51 12.76 -8.00 14.99
CA PHE A 51 12.10 -7.99 16.29
C PHE A 51 10.60 -8.29 16.15
N ASP A 52 10.10 -9.28 16.89
CA ASP A 52 8.68 -9.63 16.93
C ASP A 52 7.97 -8.81 18.03
N VAL A 53 7.07 -7.92 17.62
CA VAL A 53 6.28 -7.06 18.52
C VAL A 53 5.20 -7.85 19.26
N THR A 54 4.60 -8.84 18.58
CA THR A 54 3.63 -9.76 19.19
C THR A 54 3.94 -11.20 18.82
N ALA A 55 3.35 -12.15 19.56
CA ALA A 55 3.58 -13.58 19.34
C ALA A 55 3.05 -14.11 17.99
N VAL A 56 2.24 -13.34 17.26
CA VAL A 56 1.56 -13.78 16.03
C VAL A 56 1.83 -12.85 14.84
N ILE A 57 1.89 -11.53 15.06
CA ILE A 57 2.07 -10.53 14.00
C ILE A 57 3.04 -9.42 14.40
N GLY A 58 3.47 -8.63 13.42
CA GLY A 58 4.24 -7.40 13.65
C GLY A 58 5.72 -7.69 13.85
N ARG A 59 6.41 -7.97 12.75
CA ARG A 59 7.87 -8.10 12.72
C ARG A 59 8.49 -6.81 12.21
N GLU A 60 9.44 -6.28 12.94
CA GLU A 60 10.15 -5.04 12.61
C GLU A 60 11.61 -5.33 12.23
N PHE A 61 12.13 -4.57 11.27
CA PHE A 61 13.51 -4.68 10.80
C PHE A 61 14.23 -3.33 10.97
N PRO A 62 14.73 -3.02 12.19
CA PRO A 62 15.19 -1.67 12.54
C PRO A 62 16.40 -1.19 11.73
N GLN A 63 17.28 -2.09 11.30
CA GLN A 63 18.46 -1.73 10.50
C GLN A 63 18.25 -1.86 8.99
N LEU A 64 17.14 -2.45 8.55
CA LEU A 64 16.89 -2.75 7.15
C LEU A 64 16.43 -1.50 6.39
N GLN A 65 17.19 -1.07 5.39
CA GLN A 65 16.82 0.06 4.55
C GLN A 65 15.98 -0.39 3.35
N LEU A 66 14.83 0.28 3.11
CA LEU A 66 13.96 -0.01 1.97
C LEU A 66 14.69 0.11 0.61
N SER A 67 15.62 1.07 0.51
CA SER A 67 16.45 1.24 -0.69
C SER A 67 17.41 0.08 -0.97
N GLU A 68 17.78 -0.68 0.07
CA GLU A 68 18.68 -1.82 -0.06
C GLU A 68 17.91 -3.08 -0.44
N ILE A 69 16.74 -3.30 0.15
CA ILE A 69 15.88 -4.44 -0.24
C ILE A 69 15.38 -4.31 -1.67
N LEU A 70 15.19 -3.09 -2.19
CA LEU A 70 14.78 -2.86 -3.58
C LEU A 70 15.81 -3.39 -4.61
N LYS A 71 17.03 -3.71 -4.17
CA LYS A 71 18.09 -4.30 -5.00
C LYS A 71 18.05 -5.83 -5.01
N ASP A 72 17.29 -6.46 -4.10
CA ASP A 72 17.22 -7.90 -3.94
C ASP A 72 15.76 -8.37 -3.97
N ASP A 73 15.37 -8.97 -5.09
CA ASP A 73 14.03 -9.48 -5.32
C ASP A 73 13.61 -10.55 -4.29
N ASN A 74 14.56 -11.29 -3.70
CA ASN A 74 14.23 -12.31 -2.71
C ASN A 74 13.81 -11.67 -1.39
N LYS A 75 14.53 -10.63 -0.94
CA LYS A 75 14.16 -9.86 0.25
C LYS A 75 12.81 -9.16 0.08
N LEU A 76 12.54 -8.62 -1.11
CA LEU A 76 11.24 -8.03 -1.42
C LEU A 76 10.11 -9.05 -1.38
N ARG A 77 10.32 -10.25 -1.94
CA ARG A 77 9.32 -11.33 -1.90
C ARG A 77 9.02 -11.75 -0.47
N ASP A 78 10.05 -11.93 0.33
CA ASP A 78 9.90 -12.32 1.73
C ASP A 78 9.17 -11.24 2.54
N LEU A 79 9.49 -9.96 2.30
CA LEU A 79 8.77 -8.84 2.93
C LEU A 79 7.29 -8.83 2.52
N ALA A 80 7.00 -9.07 1.24
CA ALA A 80 5.64 -9.12 0.74
C ALA A 80 4.84 -10.28 1.34
N VAL A 81 5.48 -11.41 1.65
CA VAL A 81 4.83 -12.53 2.36
C VAL A 81 4.45 -12.13 3.79
N LEU A 82 5.36 -11.47 4.52
CA LEU A 82 5.11 -11.02 5.90
C LEU A 82 3.98 -9.98 5.97
N GLY A 83 3.89 -9.07 5.00
CA GLY A 83 2.87 -8.01 4.97
C GLY A 83 1.47 -8.45 4.52
N MET A 84 1.31 -9.64 3.95
CA MET A 84 0.05 -10.10 3.33
C MET A 84 -0.86 -10.88 4.29
N ASN A 85 -0.46 -11.08 5.55
CA ASN A 85 -1.17 -11.93 6.51
C ASN A 85 -2.23 -11.20 7.36
N ILE A 86 -2.74 -10.05 6.88
CA ILE A 86 -3.74 -9.19 7.55
C ILE A 86 -5.17 -9.45 7.07
#